data_AF-A0A7L4KI44-F1
#
_entry.id   AF-A0A7L4KI44-F1
#
_cell.length_a   1.000
_cell.length_b   1.000
_cell.length_c   1.000
_cell.angle_alpha   90.00
_cell.angle_beta   90.00
_cell.angle_gamma   90.00
#
_symmetry.space_group_name_H-M   'P 1'
#
loop_
_entity.id
_entity.type
_entity.pdbx_description
1 polymer ?
#
loop_
_entity_poly.entity_id
_entity_poly.type
_entity_poly.pdbx_seq_one_letter_code
_entity_poly.pdbx_strand_id
1 'polypeptide(L)'
;GFMTQDELKKFESLYSDFNKYWIPCVWFTNLAAQARRDGRIHDDVALRLLMDELNLYRAKCSMLFHYDWISIPLVYTQVVTIAVYSFFAFCLIGRQFLEPLEPGQEGDLDMYVPLSTLLQFFFYAGWLKV
;
A
#
# COMPACT_ATOMS: atom_id res chain seq x y z
N GLY A 1 -5.24 1.67 26.22
CA GLY A 1 -5.36 3.13 26.43
C GLY A 1 -6.35 3.83 25.48
N PHE A 2 -6.74 3.23 24.34
CA PHE A 2 -7.69 3.84 23.39
C PHE A 2 -9.15 3.39 23.55
N MET A 3 -9.37 2.23 24.16
CA MET A 3 -10.70 1.67 24.45
C MET A 3 -10.72 1.24 25.91
N THR A 4 -11.80 1.58 26.61
CA THR A 4 -12.06 1.16 27.99
C THR A 4 -12.59 -0.26 28.04
N GLN A 5 -12.58 -0.88 29.23
CA GLN A 5 -13.09 -2.25 29.41
C GLN A 5 -14.60 -2.35 29.11
N ASP A 6 -15.36 -1.30 29.42
CA ASP A 6 -16.81 -1.31 29.17
C ASP A 6 -17.15 -1.05 27.70
N GLU A 7 -16.35 -0.24 26.99
CA GLU A 7 -16.45 -0.12 25.54
C GLU A 7 -16.10 -1.43 24.84
N LEU A 8 -15.08 -2.15 25.31
CA LEU A 8 -14.72 -3.45 24.74
C LEU A 8 -15.86 -4.46 24.86
N LYS A 9 -16.49 -4.56 26.03
CA LYS A 9 -17.68 -5.42 26.22
C LYS A 9 -18.81 -5.07 25.26
N LYS A 10 -19.09 -3.78 25.06
CA LYS A 10 -20.10 -3.30 24.10
C LYS A 10 -19.69 -3.63 22.66
N PHE A 11 -18.43 -3.43 22.31
CA PHE A 11 -17.88 -3.74 20.99
C PHE A 11 -18.02 -5.23 20.65
N GLU A 12 -17.73 -6.10 21.60
CA GLU A 12 -17.81 -7.56 21.45
C GLU A 12 -19.25 -8.07 21.43
N SER A 13 -20.15 -7.46 22.21
CA SER A 13 -21.59 -7.82 22.20
C SER A 13 -22.27 -7.61 20.85
N LEU A 14 -21.69 -6.76 19.98
CA LEU A 14 -22.21 -6.50 18.64
C LEU A 14 -21.65 -7.53 17.65
N TYR A 15 -22.52 -8.42 17.19
CA TYR A 15 -22.21 -9.39 16.14
C TYR A 15 -22.06 -8.69 14.78
N SER A 16 -20.97 -8.97 14.08
CA SER A 16 -20.76 -8.58 12.69
C SER A 16 -19.73 -9.52 12.05
N ASP A 17 -20.03 -10.00 10.84
CA ASP A 17 -19.09 -10.78 10.03
C ASP A 17 -18.00 -9.91 9.39
N PHE A 18 -18.08 -8.58 9.55
CA PHE A 18 -17.19 -7.61 8.93
C PHE A 18 -16.33 -6.88 9.95
N ASN A 19 -15.30 -6.20 9.47
CA ASN A 19 -14.47 -5.33 10.29
C ASN A 19 -15.31 -4.22 10.96
N LYS A 20 -15.21 -4.11 12.28
CA LYS A 20 -16.00 -3.22 13.14
C LYS A 20 -15.37 -1.83 13.36
N TYR A 21 -14.44 -1.38 12.51
CA TYR A 21 -13.79 -0.05 12.63
C TYR A 21 -14.78 1.14 12.64
N TRP A 22 -15.99 0.96 12.10
CA TRP A 22 -17.04 1.97 12.04
C TRP A 22 -17.80 2.16 13.36
N ILE A 23 -17.71 1.20 14.29
CA ILE A 23 -18.47 1.20 15.55
C ILE A 23 -18.18 2.45 16.40
N PRO A 24 -16.92 2.87 16.62
CA PRO A 24 -16.65 4.10 17.37
C PRO A 24 -17.18 5.37 16.68
N CYS A 25 -17.28 5.39 15.35
CA CYS A 25 -17.89 6.51 14.63
C CYS A 25 -19.38 6.63 14.97
N VAL A 26 -20.09 5.51 15.09
CA VAL A 26 -21.50 5.49 15.51
C VAL A 26 -21.65 5.83 16.99
N TRP A 27 -20.70 5.46 17.85
CA TRP A 27 -20.72 5.91 19.24
C TRP A 27 -20.52 7.42 19.35
N PHE A 28 -19.65 8.00 18.52
CA PHE A 28 -19.47 9.45 18.45
C PHE A 28 -20.75 10.17 18.04
N THR A 29 -21.46 9.71 16.99
CA THR A 29 -22.73 10.36 16.58
C THR A 29 -23.77 10.31 17.68
N ASN A 30 -23.90 9.18 18.37
CA ASN A 30 -24.81 9.03 19.50
C ASN A 30 -24.45 9.96 20.67
N LEU A 31 -23.16 10.07 20.99
CA LEU A 31 -22.68 10.94 22.06
C LEU A 31 -22.89 12.43 21.72
N ALA A 32 -22.62 12.83 20.49
CA ALA A 32 -22.88 14.20 20.02
C ALA A 32 -24.38 14.53 20.04
N ALA A 33 -25.24 13.61 19.59
CA ALA A 33 -26.68 13.79 19.66
C ALA A 33 -27.18 13.89 21.12
N GLN A 34 -26.59 13.13 22.04
CA GLN A 34 -26.87 13.26 23.47
C GLN A 34 -26.41 14.62 24.01
N ALA A 35 -25.19 15.05 23.69
CA ALA A 35 -24.67 16.34 24.12
C ALA A 35 -25.54 17.52 23.64
N ARG A 36 -26.16 17.41 22.46
CA ARG A 36 -27.14 18.38 21.96
C ARG A 36 -28.44 18.41 22.77
N ARG A 37 -28.97 17.24 23.15
CA ARG A 37 -30.16 17.13 24.00
C ARG A 37 -29.90 17.67 25.41
N ASP A 38 -28.71 17.42 25.92
CA ASP A 38 -28.25 17.88 27.24
C ASP A 38 -27.87 19.38 27.25
N GLY A 39 -28.04 20.09 26.12
CA GLY A 39 -27.74 21.52 26.01
C GLY A 39 -26.25 21.88 26.01
N ARG A 40 -25.35 20.89 25.93
CA ARG A 40 -23.89 21.10 25.86
C ARG A 40 -23.45 21.58 24.47
N ILE A 41 -24.19 21.20 23.44
CA ILE A 41 -24.07 21.76 22.08
C ILE A 41 -25.25 22.73 21.92
N HIS A 42 -24.95 24.00 21.72
CA HIS A 42 -25.93 25.09 21.80
C HIS A 42 -26.91 25.15 20.63
N ASP A 43 -26.46 24.78 19.43
CA ASP A 43 -27.26 24.91 18.22
C ASP A 43 -27.05 23.73 17.25
N ASP A 44 -27.97 23.61 16.30
CA ASP A 44 -27.98 22.52 15.32
C ASP A 44 -26.90 22.69 14.25
N VAL A 45 -26.40 23.91 14.05
CA VAL A 45 -25.31 24.20 13.09
C VAL A 45 -23.99 23.63 13.61
N ALA A 46 -23.71 23.81 14.90
CA ALA A 46 -22.56 23.23 15.59
C ALA A 46 -22.62 21.71 15.60
N LEU A 47 -23.79 21.12 15.85
CA LEU A 47 -23.97 19.67 15.75
C LEU A 47 -23.72 19.18 14.32
N ARG A 48 -24.25 19.87 13.31
CA ARG A 48 -24.02 19.54 11.90
C ARG A 48 -22.54 19.58 11.55
N LEU A 49 -21.82 20.61 11.97
CA LEU A 49 -20.38 20.73 11.73
C LEU A 49 -19.60 19.53 12.29
N LEU A 50 -19.94 19.07 13.50
CA LEU A 50 -19.33 17.86 14.09
C LEU A 50 -19.64 16.60 13.26
N MET A 51 -20.86 16.47 12.74
CA MET A 51 -21.23 15.34 11.88
C MET A 51 -20.51 15.38 10.54
N ASP A 52 -20.35 16.56 9.94
CA ASP A 52 -19.66 16.76 8.67
C ASP A 52 -18.17 16.39 8.80
N GLU A 53 -17.49 16.85 9.84
CA GLU A 53 -16.08 16.51 10.11
C GLU A 53 -15.89 15.02 10.46
N LEU A 54 -16.81 14.42 11.21
CA LEU A 54 -16.78 12.97 11.48
C LEU A 54 -16.93 12.17 10.19
N ASN A 55 -17.83 12.56 9.30
CA ASN A 55 -18.01 11.89 8.03
C ASN A 55 -16.78 12.00 7.14
N LEU A 56 -16.09 13.15 7.15
CA LEU A 56 -14.80 13.31 6.48
C LEU A 56 -13.74 12.38 7.06
N TYR A 57 -13.66 12.27 8.39
CA TYR A 57 -12.76 11.33 9.07
C TYR A 57 -13.06 9.87 8.70
N ARG A 58 -14.34 9.47 8.78
CA ARG A 58 -14.79 8.11 8.42
C ARG A 58 -14.50 7.78 6.96
N ALA A 59 -14.65 8.76 6.05
CA ALA A 59 -14.32 8.58 4.64
C ALA A 59 -12.82 8.29 4.44
N LYS A 60 -11.93 8.94 5.19
CA LYS A 60 -10.48 8.63 5.16
C LYS A 60 -10.19 7.21 5.65
N CYS A 61 -10.84 6.75 6.73
CA CYS A 61 -10.71 5.36 7.19
C CYS A 61 -11.22 4.36 6.15
N SER A 62 -12.35 4.66 5.50
CA SER A 62 -12.90 3.83 4.42
C SER A 62 -11.96 3.77 3.22
N MET A 63 -11.30 4.88 2.88
CA MET A 63 -10.33 4.91 1.78
C MET A 63 -9.13 4.01 2.07
N LEU A 64 -8.64 4.01 3.31
CA LEU A 64 -7.57 3.10 3.73
C LEU A 64 -8.01 1.63 3.60
N PHE A 65 -9.24 1.32 4.02
CA PHE A 65 -9.81 -0.02 3.84
C PHE A 65 -9.94 -0.41 2.36
N HIS A 66 -10.30 0.52 1.48
CA HIS A 66 -10.36 0.25 0.04
C HIS A 66 -8.98 0.00 -0.58
N TYR A 67 -7.95 0.73 -0.17
CA TYR A 67 -6.58 0.46 -0.63
C TYR A 67 -6.05 -0.90 -0.18
N ASP A 68 -6.43 -1.34 1.02
CA ASP A 68 -6.09 -2.67 1.54
C ASP A 68 -6.86 -3.78 0.82
N TRP A 69 -8.17 -3.58 0.62
CA TRP A 69 -9.04 -4.55 -0.04
C TRP A 69 -8.75 -4.70 -1.54
N ILE A 70 -8.56 -3.58 -2.25
CA ILE A 70 -8.39 -3.54 -3.70
C ILE A 70 -6.93 -3.22 -4.00
N SER A 71 -6.12 -4.29 -4.05
CA SER A 71 -4.74 -4.20 -4.53
C SER A 71 -4.67 -3.95 -6.04
N ILE A 72 -3.51 -3.48 -6.51
CA ILE A 72 -3.20 -3.38 -7.94
C ILE A 72 -3.44 -4.75 -8.59
N PRO A 73 -4.08 -4.83 -9.77
CA PRO A 73 -4.33 -6.10 -10.44
C PRO A 73 -3.05 -6.93 -10.55
N LEU A 74 -3.13 -8.18 -10.08
CA LEU A 74 -1.97 -9.08 -10.00
C LEU A 74 -1.24 -9.24 -11.34
N VAL A 75 -1.99 -9.24 -12.45
CA VAL A 75 -1.42 -9.34 -13.79
C VAL A 75 -0.44 -8.21 -14.11
N TYR A 76 -0.65 -7.00 -13.59
CA TYR A 76 0.27 -5.88 -13.85
C TYR A 76 1.61 -6.10 -13.16
N THR A 77 1.61 -6.53 -11.90
CA THR A 77 2.86 -6.83 -11.18
C THR A 77 3.58 -8.03 -11.80
N GLN A 78 2.84 -9.02 -12.30
CA GLN A 78 3.39 -10.17 -13.01
C GLN A 78 4.05 -9.79 -14.34
N VAL A 79 3.37 -9.02 -15.20
CA VAL A 79 3.89 -8.62 -16.52
C VAL A 79 5.21 -7.86 -16.38
N VAL A 80 5.28 -6.91 -15.44
CA VAL A 80 6.50 -6.13 -15.21
C VAL A 80 7.62 -7.02 -14.67
N THR A 81 7.31 -7.91 -13.72
CA THR A 81 8.30 -8.85 -13.16
C THR A 81 8.86 -9.78 -14.24
N ILE A 82 8.00 -10.36 -15.07
CA ILE A 82 8.42 -11.23 -16.17
C ILE A 82 9.32 -10.46 -17.15
N ALA A 83 8.94 -9.24 -17.54
CA ALA A 83 9.74 -8.44 -18.47
C ALA A 83 11.16 -8.18 -17.93
N VAL A 84 11.28 -7.73 -16.66
CA VAL A 84 12.58 -7.45 -16.03
C VAL A 84 13.39 -8.73 -15.86
N TYR A 85 12.77 -9.82 -15.41
CA TYR A 85 13.47 -11.08 -15.16
C TYR A 85 13.91 -11.77 -16.45
N SER A 86 13.08 -11.77 -17.48
CA SER A 86 13.44 -12.29 -18.80
C SER A 86 14.60 -11.51 -19.42
N PHE A 87 14.59 -10.17 -19.33
CA PHE A 87 15.71 -9.34 -19.77
C PHE A 87 17.02 -9.75 -19.12
N PHE A 88 17.04 -9.91 -17.79
CA PHE A 88 18.26 -10.32 -17.09
C PHE A 88 18.62 -11.80 -17.28
N ALA A 89 17.65 -12.69 -17.50
CA ALA A 89 17.92 -14.08 -17.88
C ALA A 89 18.69 -14.14 -19.21
N PHE A 90 18.29 -13.32 -20.20
CA PHE A 90 19.05 -13.21 -21.45
C PHE A 90 20.40 -12.52 -21.26
N CYS A 91 20.49 -11.47 -20.44
CA CYS A 91 21.78 -10.82 -20.15
C CYS A 91 22.79 -11.75 -19.47
N LEU A 92 22.32 -12.67 -18.63
CA LEU A 92 23.16 -13.65 -17.94
C LEU A 92 23.91 -14.55 -18.93
N ILE A 93 23.30 -14.86 -20.09
CA ILE A 93 23.91 -15.69 -21.12
C ILE A 93 24.60 -14.82 -22.19
N GLY A 94 23.90 -13.79 -22.68
CA GLY A 94 24.31 -13.01 -23.84
C GLY A 94 25.36 -11.92 -23.57
N ARG A 95 25.68 -11.63 -22.31
CA ARG A 95 26.71 -10.65 -21.93
C ARG A 95 27.87 -11.28 -21.15
N GLN A 96 28.09 -12.57 -21.34
CA GLN A 96 29.32 -13.22 -20.91
C GLN A 96 30.48 -12.73 -21.78
N PHE A 97 31.67 -12.57 -21.18
CA PHE A 97 32.89 -12.32 -21.93
C PHE A 97 33.29 -13.64 -22.61
N LEU A 98 33.38 -13.63 -23.95
CA LEU A 98 33.72 -14.81 -24.74
C LEU A 98 35.15 -14.69 -25.26
N GLU A 99 35.88 -15.80 -25.28
CA GLU A 99 37.17 -15.87 -25.94
C GLU A 99 36.99 -15.65 -27.46
N PRO A 100 37.89 -14.90 -28.13
CA PRO A 100 37.87 -14.74 -29.57
C PRO A 100 37.95 -16.11 -30.27
N LEU A 101 37.09 -16.34 -31.27
CA LEU A 101 37.01 -17.60 -32.00
C LEU A 101 38.19 -17.82 -32.96
N GLU A 102 38.81 -16.74 -33.45
CA GLU A 102 39.95 -16.78 -34.35
C GLU A 102 41.17 -16.05 -33.77
N PRO A 103 42.40 -16.59 -33.94
CA PRO A 103 43.62 -15.91 -33.53
C PRO A 103 43.83 -14.65 -34.38
N GLY A 104 43.50 -13.49 -33.82
CA GLY A 104 43.59 -12.18 -34.49
C GLY A 104 42.30 -11.36 -34.46
N GLN A 105 41.18 -11.93 -34.03
CA GLN A 105 40.00 -11.13 -33.68
C GLN A 105 40.25 -10.39 -32.36
N GLU A 106 40.07 -9.06 -32.36
CA GLU A 106 39.90 -8.31 -31.12
C GLU A 106 38.59 -8.77 -30.50
N GLY A 107 38.67 -9.67 -29.51
CA GLY A 107 37.54 -9.97 -28.64
C GLY A 107 37.18 -8.76 -27.80
N ASP A 108 35.93 -8.68 -27.35
CA ASP A 108 35.55 -7.70 -26.34
C ASP A 108 36.46 -7.82 -25.12
N LEU A 109 36.86 -6.66 -24.57
CA LEU A 109 37.79 -6.57 -23.44
C LEU A 109 37.22 -7.36 -22.24
N ASP A 110 37.82 -8.49 -21.91
CA ASP A 110 37.42 -9.34 -20.78
C ASP A 110 37.77 -8.65 -19.46
N MET A 111 36.77 -8.06 -18.81
CA MET A 111 36.93 -7.40 -17.51
C MET A 111 36.72 -8.35 -16.33
N TYR A 112 36.42 -9.63 -16.55
CA TYR A 112 35.97 -10.63 -15.55
C TYR A 112 34.66 -10.27 -14.82
N VAL A 113 34.42 -8.98 -14.57
CA VAL A 113 33.23 -8.41 -13.94
C VAL A 113 32.50 -7.53 -14.95
N PRO A 114 31.24 -7.83 -15.30
CA PRO A 114 30.49 -7.06 -16.28
C PRO A 114 29.88 -5.79 -15.65
N LEU A 115 30.71 -4.77 -15.40
CA LEU A 115 30.33 -3.53 -14.70
C LEU A 115 29.15 -2.79 -15.35
N SER A 116 29.08 -2.74 -16.68
CA SER A 116 27.98 -2.11 -17.42
C SER A 116 26.65 -2.86 -17.22
N THR A 117 26.68 -4.19 -17.21
CA THR A 117 25.50 -5.04 -16.94
C THR A 117 25.05 -4.90 -15.48
N LEU A 118 25.98 -4.82 -14.53
CA LEU A 118 25.66 -4.59 -13.11
C LEU A 118 25.00 -3.22 -12.90
N LEU A 119 25.48 -2.18 -13.57
CA LEU A 119 24.85 -0.85 -13.50
C LEU A 119 23.44 -0.88 -14.08
N GLN A 120 23.22 -1.56 -15.20
CA GLN A 120 21.88 -1.79 -15.75
C GLN A 120 21.00 -2.61 -14.78
N PHE A 121 21.57 -3.59 -14.09
CA PHE A 121 20.87 -4.34 -13.05
C PHE A 121 20.40 -3.44 -11.92
N PHE A 122 21.28 -2.61 -11.34
CA PHE A 122 20.88 -1.65 -10.32
C PHE A 122 19.79 -0.70 -10.81
N PHE A 123 19.87 -0.25 -12.07
CA PHE A 123 18.85 0.63 -12.64
C PHE A 123 17.49 -0.07 -12.79
N TYR A 124 17.39 -1.16 -13.55
CA TYR A 124 16.09 -1.79 -13.84
C TYR A 124 15.53 -2.57 -12.65
N ALA A 125 16.36 -3.31 -11.90
CA ALA A 125 15.90 -4.01 -10.70
C ALA A 125 15.64 -3.02 -9.54
N GLY A 126 16.41 -1.93 -9.45
CA GLY A 126 16.14 -0.85 -8.52
C GLY A 126 14.82 -0.16 -8.84
N TRP A 127 14.54 0.12 -10.10
CA TRP A 127 13.28 0.73 -10.51
C TRP A 127 12.07 -0.18 -10.27
N LEU A 128 12.22 -1.51 -10.42
CA LEU A 128 11.19 -2.49 -10.03
C LEU A 128 10.91 -2.50 -8.51
N LYS A 129 11.87 -2.07 -7.69
CA LYS A 129 11.76 -2.07 -6.23
C LYS A 129 11.19 -0.76 -5.64
N VAL A 130 11.00 0.27 -6.45
CA VAL A 130 10.30 1.53 -6.09
C VAL A 130 8.80 1.29 -6.09
#